data_AF-A0A0K0DJB3-F1
#
_entry.id   AF-A0A0K0DJB3-F1
#
_cell.length_a   1.000
_cell.length_b   1.000
_cell.length_c   1.000
_cell.angle_alpha   90.00
_cell.angle_beta   90.00
_cell.angle_gamma   90.00
#
_symmetry.space_group_name_H-M   'P 1'
#
loop_
_entity.id
_entity.type
_entity.pdbx_description
1 polymer ?
#
loop_
_entity_poly.entity_id
_entity_poly.type
_entity_poly.pdbx_seq_one_letter_code
_entity_poly.pdbx_strand_id
1 'polypeptide(L)'
;MWSLLICSTLAALIFAAPPIVPYEAANGGCVDGVNNVVDMDNVGDPSALFIRVKDVIARTYDDSGNPSCYEGRAAVKLPGIIKLLNGKGLESSTITVTKSFDLKKSGDIKLTLTKDSFIIGTVCKNGVSESGLVPSSDCHHAMYPELGEAFMDMISTPGTYDLEEIEKTTGKSNIVKLPAAQGALAYIIKGDWKTQIALVCDSQQVADIKIPSNTDWLYIN
;
A
#
# COMPACT_ATOMS: atom_id res chain seq x y z
N MET A 1 17.77 -6.92 7.66
CA MET A 1 17.24 -7.68 6.50
C MET A 1 15.84 -8.23 6.73
N TRP A 2 15.40 -8.53 7.97
CA TRP A 2 14.01 -8.88 8.32
C TRP A 2 13.01 -7.72 8.08
N SER A 3 13.38 -6.48 8.46
CA SER A 3 12.52 -5.29 8.39
C SER A 3 12.13 -4.84 6.97
N LEU A 4 12.95 -5.17 5.98
CA LEU A 4 12.68 -4.85 4.57
C LEU A 4 11.64 -5.79 3.96
N LEU A 5 11.47 -7.03 4.45
CA LEU A 5 10.58 -8.00 3.81
C LEU A 5 9.10 -7.73 4.13
N ILE A 6 8.76 -7.43 5.38
CA ILE A 6 7.38 -7.14 5.80
C ILE A 6 7.03 -5.70 5.44
N CYS A 7 7.97 -4.77 5.60
CA CYS A 7 7.70 -3.38 5.26
C CYS A 7 7.83 -3.09 3.77
N SER A 8 8.70 -3.72 2.99
CA SER A 8 8.63 -3.59 1.52
C SER A 8 7.48 -4.37 0.90
N THR A 9 6.85 -5.34 1.58
CA THR A 9 5.62 -5.98 1.08
C THR A 9 4.36 -5.18 1.42
N LEU A 10 4.34 -4.45 2.54
CA LEU A 10 3.25 -3.54 2.90
C LEU A 10 3.42 -2.09 2.41
N ALA A 11 4.64 -1.58 2.31
CA ALA A 11 4.99 -0.34 1.61
C ALA A 11 5.14 -0.55 0.09
N ALA A 12 4.96 -1.77 -0.43
CA ALA A 12 4.66 -1.99 -1.84
C ALA A 12 3.20 -1.66 -2.19
N LEU A 13 2.32 -1.62 -1.19
CA LEU A 13 0.91 -1.26 -1.32
C LEU A 13 0.74 0.27 -1.22
N ILE A 14 1.56 1.08 -1.90
CA ILE A 14 1.44 2.55 -1.80
C ILE A 14 0.46 3.15 -2.83
N PHE A 15 0.02 2.42 -3.87
CA PHE A 15 -0.81 3.06 -4.90
C PHE A 15 -1.94 2.17 -5.46
N ALA A 16 -3.19 2.30 -4.98
CA ALA A 16 -4.38 1.55 -5.45
C ALA A 16 -5.74 2.26 -5.13
N ALA A 17 -6.92 1.80 -5.61
CA ALA A 17 -8.35 2.28 -5.56
C ALA A 17 -9.17 1.44 -6.61
N PRO A 18 -10.54 1.40 -6.64
CA PRO A 18 -11.35 0.30 -7.27
C PRO A 18 -11.91 0.65 -8.65
N PRO A 19 -13.09 0.20 -9.21
CA PRO A 19 -14.50 0.46 -8.84
C PRO A 19 -15.22 -0.68 -8.09
N ILE A 20 -16.33 -0.30 -7.44
CA ILE A 20 -17.20 -1.16 -6.63
C ILE A 20 -17.73 -2.32 -7.49
N VAL A 21 -17.37 -3.56 -7.14
CA VAL A 21 -17.95 -4.77 -7.74
C VAL A 21 -18.85 -5.45 -6.70
N PRO A 22 -20.06 -5.90 -7.05
CA PRO A 22 -20.94 -6.62 -6.13
C PRO A 22 -20.28 -7.91 -5.61
N TYR A 23 -20.61 -8.24 -4.36
CA TYR A 23 -20.25 -9.43 -3.58
C TYR A 23 -20.55 -10.81 -4.24
N GLU A 24 -21.01 -10.85 -5.50
CA GLU A 24 -21.31 -12.10 -6.22
C GLU A 24 -20.10 -12.66 -6.97
N ALA A 25 -19.05 -13.07 -6.26
CA ALA A 25 -17.98 -13.89 -6.84
C ALA A 25 -17.43 -14.95 -5.88
N ALA A 26 -18.16 -15.30 -4.82
CA ALA A 26 -17.75 -16.36 -3.88
C ALA A 26 -17.61 -17.75 -4.55
N ASN A 27 -18.12 -17.93 -5.79
CA ASN A 27 -17.97 -19.14 -6.62
C ASN A 27 -17.39 -18.88 -8.02
N GLY A 28 -16.94 -17.65 -8.31
CA GLY A 28 -16.36 -17.27 -9.60
C GLY A 28 -14.83 -17.34 -9.58
N GLY A 29 -14.22 -17.76 -10.70
CA GLY A 29 -12.76 -17.73 -10.84
C GLY A 29 -12.17 -16.32 -10.65
N CYS A 30 -10.87 -16.24 -10.39
CA CYS A 30 -10.16 -14.97 -10.26
C CYS A 30 -10.02 -14.28 -11.64
N VAL A 31 -10.87 -13.28 -11.91
CA VAL A 31 -10.83 -12.53 -13.17
C VAL A 31 -9.95 -11.29 -13.01
N ASP A 32 -8.99 -11.11 -13.92
CA ASP A 32 -8.07 -9.97 -13.91
C ASP A 32 -8.81 -8.64 -14.11
N GLY A 33 -8.49 -7.66 -13.27
CA GLY A 33 -9.13 -6.35 -13.26
C GLY A 33 -10.54 -6.33 -12.64
N VAL A 34 -11.01 -7.46 -12.13
CA VAL A 34 -12.30 -7.56 -11.44
C VAL A 34 -12.08 -7.95 -9.98
N ASN A 35 -11.51 -9.13 -9.75
CA ASN A 35 -11.39 -9.69 -8.40
C ASN A 35 -10.05 -9.33 -7.74
N ASN A 36 -8.97 -9.26 -8.53
CA ASN A 36 -7.62 -8.99 -8.03
C ASN A 36 -7.31 -7.49 -7.87
N VAL A 37 -8.34 -6.64 -7.68
CA VAL A 37 -8.21 -5.19 -7.57
C VAL A 37 -8.18 -4.77 -6.09
N VAL A 38 -7.17 -4.01 -5.72
CA VAL A 38 -6.99 -3.44 -4.38
C VAL A 38 -7.21 -1.95 -4.44
N ASP A 39 -7.68 -1.40 -3.32
CA ASP A 39 -8.01 0.00 -3.25
C ASP A 39 -7.26 0.86 -2.26
N MET A 40 -7.17 2.15 -2.51
CA MET A 40 -6.69 3.13 -1.55
C MET A 40 -7.51 4.40 -1.61
N ASP A 41 -7.75 4.93 -0.42
CA ASP A 41 -8.40 6.21 -0.25
C ASP A 41 -7.78 6.90 0.96
N ASN A 42 -7.95 8.21 0.99
CA ASN A 42 -7.52 9.02 2.11
C ASN A 42 -8.38 8.69 3.33
N VAL A 43 -7.77 8.60 4.50
CA VAL A 43 -8.51 8.41 5.74
C VAL A 43 -9.09 9.74 6.22
N GLY A 44 -10.38 9.76 6.51
CA GLY A 44 -11.06 10.94 7.06
C GLY A 44 -11.31 12.02 6.02
N ASP A 45 -11.20 13.29 6.41
CA ASP A 45 -11.34 14.42 5.49
C ASP A 45 -10.03 14.65 4.72
N PRO A 46 -10.00 14.42 3.39
CA PRO A 46 -8.79 14.64 2.59
C PRO A 46 -8.32 16.09 2.64
N SER A 47 -9.21 17.06 2.89
CA SER A 47 -8.88 18.48 2.95
C SER A 47 -7.91 18.81 4.09
N ALA A 48 -7.87 17.98 5.13
CA ALA A 48 -6.97 18.10 6.27
C ALA A 48 -5.55 17.56 6.00
N LEU A 49 -5.35 16.83 4.89
CA LEU A 49 -4.06 16.25 4.49
C LEU A 49 -3.42 17.08 3.39
N PHE A 50 -2.09 17.06 3.31
CA PHE A 50 -1.35 17.84 2.32
C PHE A 50 -0.94 17.04 1.09
N ILE A 51 -0.76 15.73 1.26
CA ILE A 51 -0.52 14.76 0.21
C ILE A 51 -1.77 13.87 0.17
N ARG A 52 -2.39 13.79 -1.01
CA ARG A 52 -3.67 13.12 -1.22
C ARG A 52 -3.59 12.22 -2.42
N VAL A 53 -4.22 11.06 -2.33
CA VAL A 53 -4.38 10.13 -3.46
C VAL A 53 -5.80 10.23 -4.01
N LYS A 54 -5.96 10.12 -5.32
CA LYS A 54 -7.28 10.05 -5.98
C LYS A 54 -7.23 9.01 -7.08
N ASP A 55 -8.19 8.09 -7.07
CA ASP A 55 -8.42 7.07 -8.10
C ASP A 55 -7.18 6.24 -8.49
N VAL A 56 -6.19 6.11 -7.61
CA VAL A 56 -5.04 5.22 -7.82
C VAL A 56 -5.56 3.78 -7.96
N ILE A 57 -5.03 2.78 -8.68
CA ILE A 57 -5.52 1.38 -8.61
C ILE A 57 -4.36 0.37 -8.62
N ALA A 58 -4.52 -0.80 -7.99
CA ALA A 58 -3.52 -1.87 -8.04
C ALA A 58 -4.15 -3.21 -8.29
N ARG A 59 -3.38 -4.06 -8.96
CA ARG A 59 -3.73 -5.44 -9.22
C ARG A 59 -2.72 -6.38 -8.60
N THR A 60 -3.21 -7.43 -7.95
CA THR A 60 -2.39 -8.45 -7.30
C THR A 60 -2.23 -9.67 -8.19
N TYR A 61 -1.01 -10.19 -8.26
CA TYR A 61 -0.65 -11.37 -9.05
C TYR A 61 0.29 -12.29 -8.27
N ASP A 62 0.32 -13.56 -8.64
CA ASP A 62 1.36 -14.49 -8.21
C ASP A 62 2.71 -14.20 -8.90
N ASP A 63 3.73 -14.97 -8.54
CA ASP A 63 5.09 -14.84 -9.09
C ASP A 63 5.18 -15.15 -10.60
N SER A 64 4.18 -15.84 -11.13
CA SER A 64 4.03 -16.24 -12.53
C SER A 64 3.22 -15.21 -13.34
N GLY A 65 2.66 -14.19 -12.68
CA GLY A 65 1.86 -13.14 -13.29
C GLY A 65 0.38 -13.48 -13.48
N ASN A 66 -0.13 -14.54 -12.85
CA ASN A 66 -1.57 -14.84 -12.85
C ASN A 66 -2.29 -13.99 -11.80
N PRO A 67 -3.53 -13.53 -12.05
CA PRO A 67 -4.27 -12.72 -11.09
C PRO A 67 -4.45 -13.50 -9.78
N SER A 68 -4.24 -12.82 -8.66
CA SER A 68 -4.30 -13.43 -7.34
C SER A 68 -5.52 -12.98 -6.54
N CYS A 69 -6.33 -13.95 -6.15
CA CYS A 69 -7.56 -13.74 -5.39
C CYS A 69 -7.72 -14.77 -4.26
N TYR A 70 -8.51 -14.41 -3.25
CA TYR A 70 -8.99 -15.29 -2.19
C TYR A 70 -10.48 -15.00 -1.98
N GLU A 71 -11.34 -16.02 -2.06
CA GLU A 71 -12.79 -15.89 -1.87
C GLU A 71 -13.45 -14.76 -2.70
N GLY A 72 -13.03 -14.60 -3.96
CA GLY A 72 -13.58 -13.62 -4.89
C GLY A 72 -13.07 -12.18 -4.72
N ARG A 73 -12.15 -11.92 -3.77
CA ARG A 73 -11.48 -10.61 -3.56
C ARG A 73 -9.97 -10.70 -3.79
N ALA A 74 -9.31 -9.55 -3.87
CA ALA A 74 -7.88 -9.47 -4.10
C ALA A 74 -7.09 -10.14 -2.98
N ALA A 75 -6.00 -10.80 -3.36
CA ALA A 75 -5.09 -11.43 -2.43
C ALA A 75 -3.64 -11.15 -2.83
N VAL A 76 -2.83 -10.76 -1.86
CA VAL A 76 -1.38 -10.62 -2.03
C VAL A 76 -0.72 -12.00 -1.90
N LYS A 77 0.16 -12.32 -2.85
CA LYS A 77 0.98 -13.54 -2.84
C LYS A 77 2.41 -13.21 -2.46
N LEU A 78 3.01 -14.05 -1.62
CA LEU A 78 4.42 -13.94 -1.24
C LEU A 78 5.18 -15.24 -1.57
N PRO A 79 6.05 -15.25 -2.59
CA PRO A 79 6.37 -14.16 -3.51
C PRO A 79 5.21 -13.86 -4.47
N GLY A 80 5.21 -12.65 -5.04
CA GLY A 80 4.15 -12.22 -5.95
C GLY A 80 4.43 -10.86 -6.58
N ILE A 81 3.43 -10.31 -7.26
CA ILE A 81 3.56 -9.05 -7.99
C ILE A 81 2.37 -8.15 -7.67
N ILE A 82 2.63 -6.87 -7.46
CA ILE A 82 1.63 -5.81 -7.41
C ILE A 82 1.88 -4.91 -8.62
N LYS A 83 0.85 -4.66 -9.44
CA LYS A 83 0.92 -3.71 -10.55
C LYS A 83 0.03 -2.51 -10.29
N LEU A 84 0.60 -1.32 -10.29
CA LEU A 84 -0.10 -0.05 -10.13
C LEU A 84 -0.62 0.43 -11.49
N LEU A 85 -1.83 0.97 -11.54
CA LEU A 85 -2.48 1.37 -12.79
C LEU A 85 -3.20 2.71 -12.64
N ASN A 86 -3.36 3.39 -13.78
CA ASN A 86 -4.26 4.52 -13.90
C ASN A 86 -5.71 4.09 -13.65
N GLY A 87 -6.51 5.03 -13.15
CA GLY A 87 -7.78 4.86 -12.45
C GLY A 87 -8.89 4.03 -13.10
N LYS A 88 -10.09 4.21 -12.55
CA LYS A 88 -11.33 3.60 -13.04
C LYS A 88 -11.67 4.07 -14.44
N GLY A 89 -11.32 3.28 -15.45
CA GLY A 89 -11.70 3.58 -16.83
C GLY A 89 -10.92 4.78 -17.39
N LEU A 90 -11.56 5.95 -17.49
CA LEU A 90 -11.01 7.16 -18.12
C LEU A 90 -10.45 8.18 -17.12
N GLU A 91 -10.62 7.97 -15.81
CA GLU A 91 -10.05 8.86 -14.80
C GLU A 91 -8.57 8.54 -14.53
N SER A 92 -7.74 9.58 -14.44
CA SER A 92 -6.31 9.43 -14.15
C SER A 92 -6.08 9.33 -12.64
N SER A 93 -5.27 8.35 -12.24
CA SER A 93 -4.76 8.23 -10.87
C SER A 93 -3.89 9.44 -10.57
N THR A 94 -4.14 10.14 -9.46
CA THR A 94 -3.33 11.32 -9.11
C THR A 94 -2.87 11.32 -7.66
N ILE A 95 -1.66 11.84 -7.46
CA ILE A 95 -1.13 12.27 -6.17
C ILE A 95 -1.12 13.79 -6.18
N THR A 96 -1.86 14.41 -5.28
CA THR A 96 -1.88 15.86 -5.11
C THR A 96 -1.12 16.26 -3.87
N VAL A 97 -0.12 17.12 -4.04
CA VAL A 97 0.68 17.74 -2.99
C VAL A 97 0.31 19.22 -2.95
N THR A 98 -0.20 19.69 -1.81
CA THR A 98 -0.70 21.07 -1.67
C THR A 98 0.26 22.00 -0.94
N LYS A 99 1.30 21.45 -0.32
CA LYS A 99 2.30 22.16 0.47
C LYS A 99 3.67 21.53 0.25
N SER A 100 4.72 22.34 0.26
CA SER A 100 6.10 21.84 0.14
C SER A 100 6.58 21.25 1.47
N PHE A 101 7.36 20.18 1.38
CA PHE A 101 7.94 19.44 2.49
C PHE A 101 9.41 19.11 2.22
N ASP A 102 10.16 18.76 3.27
CA ASP A 102 11.49 18.18 3.12
C ASP A 102 11.45 16.72 3.57
N LEU A 103 10.81 15.88 2.74
CA LEU A 103 10.63 14.45 3.05
C LEU A 103 11.96 13.69 3.05
N LYS A 104 12.99 14.21 2.40
CA LYS A 104 14.35 13.65 2.45
C LYS A 104 14.95 13.76 3.85
N LYS A 105 14.64 14.85 4.56
CA LYS A 105 15.19 15.12 5.89
C LYS A 105 14.42 14.44 7.01
N SER A 106 13.09 14.45 6.97
CA SER A 106 12.26 14.01 8.10
C SER A 106 11.01 13.21 7.70
N GLY A 107 10.91 12.78 6.44
CA GLY A 107 9.83 11.94 5.95
C GLY A 107 9.88 10.54 6.57
N ASP A 108 8.80 10.16 7.25
CA ASP A 108 8.64 8.88 7.93
C ASP A 108 7.29 8.25 7.54
N ILE A 109 7.32 6.99 7.15
CA ILE A 109 6.17 6.14 6.87
C ILE A 109 5.80 5.46 8.19
N LYS A 110 4.54 5.55 8.59
CA LYS A 110 4.01 4.92 9.80
C LYS A 110 2.89 3.96 9.46
N LEU A 111 3.04 2.71 9.85
CA LEU A 111 2.07 1.67 9.57
C LEU A 111 1.09 1.47 10.73
N THR A 112 -0.15 1.19 10.37
CA THR A 112 -1.17 0.63 11.25
C THR A 112 -1.66 -0.67 10.64
N LEU A 113 -1.32 -1.79 11.28
CA LEU A 113 -1.53 -3.14 10.77
C LEU A 113 -2.32 -3.96 11.79
N THR A 114 -3.46 -4.50 11.36
CA THR A 114 -4.30 -5.35 12.19
C THR A 114 -4.64 -6.63 11.46
N LYS A 115 -4.29 -7.77 12.05
CA LYS A 115 -4.70 -9.08 11.56
C LYS A 115 -6.10 -9.41 12.05
N ASP A 116 -6.92 -10.03 11.21
CA ASP A 116 -8.18 -10.65 11.63
C ASP A 116 -7.90 -11.92 12.45
N SER A 117 -7.51 -11.72 13.70
CA SER A 117 -7.16 -12.79 14.63
C SER A 117 -7.30 -12.30 16.04
N PHE A 118 -8.07 -13.02 16.86
CA PHE A 118 -8.22 -12.72 18.28
C PHE A 118 -6.88 -12.80 19.05
N ILE A 119 -5.93 -13.60 18.56
CA ILE A 119 -4.63 -13.80 19.22
C ILE A 119 -3.60 -12.77 18.78
N ILE A 120 -3.55 -12.44 17.48
CA ILE A 120 -2.52 -11.55 16.92
C ILE A 120 -2.98 -10.08 16.95
N GLY A 121 -4.22 -9.81 16.55
CA GLY A 121 -4.80 -8.47 16.57
C GLY A 121 -3.95 -7.40 15.86
N THR A 122 -3.89 -6.21 16.47
CA THR A 122 -3.07 -5.09 15.98
C THR A 122 -1.61 -5.32 16.32
N VAL A 123 -0.74 -5.32 15.30
CA VAL A 123 0.70 -5.51 15.46
C VAL A 123 1.49 -4.21 15.29
N CYS A 124 0.96 -3.27 14.51
CA CYS A 124 1.48 -1.92 14.39
C CYS A 124 0.34 -0.92 14.56
N LYS A 125 0.58 0.16 15.29
CA LYS A 125 -0.35 1.28 15.44
C LYS A 125 0.41 2.59 15.31
N ASN A 126 0.14 3.31 14.23
CA ASN A 126 0.77 4.61 13.91
C ASN A 126 2.29 4.58 14.04
N GLY A 127 2.93 3.55 13.48
CA GLY A 127 4.38 3.42 13.50
C GLY A 127 4.95 2.75 14.74
N VAL A 128 4.13 2.43 15.74
CA VAL A 128 4.56 1.80 16.99
C VAL A 128 4.17 0.32 16.97
N SER A 129 5.09 -0.56 17.37
CA SER A 129 4.75 -1.97 17.54
C SER A 129 3.88 -2.18 18.78
N GLU A 130 2.80 -2.92 18.61
CA GLU A 130 1.87 -3.36 19.67
C GLU A 130 2.06 -4.86 20.00
N SER A 131 3.05 -5.52 19.39
CA SER A 131 3.27 -6.96 19.50
C SER A 131 4.73 -7.30 19.71
N GLY A 132 5.03 -8.25 20.61
CA GLY A 132 6.38 -8.81 20.76
C GLY A 132 6.88 -9.59 19.53
N LEU A 133 6.01 -9.84 18.55
CA LEU A 133 6.35 -10.55 17.31
C LEU A 133 6.93 -9.62 16.23
N VAL A 134 6.67 -8.31 16.32
CA VAL A 134 7.03 -7.32 15.29
C VAL A 134 7.95 -6.27 15.93
N PRO A 135 9.21 -6.13 15.48
CA PRO A 135 10.07 -5.04 15.91
C PRO A 135 9.46 -3.67 15.56
N SER A 136 9.65 -2.65 16.40
CA SER A 136 9.17 -1.29 16.09
C SER A 136 9.72 -0.74 14.78
N SER A 137 10.96 -1.12 14.43
CA SER A 137 11.59 -0.76 13.15
C SER A 137 10.87 -1.29 11.92
N ASP A 138 9.91 -2.19 12.08
CA ASP A 138 9.11 -2.76 10.98
C ASP A 138 7.75 -2.05 10.87
N CYS A 139 7.37 -1.27 11.88
CA CYS A 139 6.14 -0.48 11.90
C CYS A 139 6.35 0.93 11.34
N HIS A 140 7.58 1.44 11.29
CA HIS A 140 7.87 2.75 10.70
C HIS A 140 9.21 2.78 9.96
N HIS A 141 9.29 3.57 8.90
CA HIS A 141 10.46 3.64 8.01
C HIS A 141 10.69 5.06 7.50
N ALA A 142 11.96 5.47 7.48
CA ALA A 142 12.34 6.69 6.77
C ALA A 142 12.05 6.54 5.27
N MET A 143 11.41 7.55 4.68
CA MET A 143 11.07 7.53 3.25
C MET A 143 12.31 7.58 2.36
N TYR A 144 13.34 8.30 2.81
CA TYR A 144 14.63 8.44 2.14
C TYR A 144 15.72 7.68 2.92
N PRO A 145 16.63 6.94 2.26
CA PRO A 145 16.86 6.89 0.80
C PRO A 145 16.04 5.84 0.03
N GLU A 146 15.21 5.03 0.70
CA GLU A 146 14.57 3.84 0.11
C GLU A 146 13.70 4.15 -1.11
N LEU A 147 12.91 5.23 -1.03
CA LEU A 147 12.00 5.61 -2.12
C LEU A 147 12.70 6.41 -3.24
N GLY A 148 13.98 6.73 -3.11
CA GLY A 148 14.80 7.35 -4.15
C GLY A 148 14.61 8.86 -4.30
N GLU A 149 15.65 9.51 -4.80
CA GLU A 149 15.77 10.97 -4.80
C GLU A 149 14.69 11.67 -5.63
N ALA A 150 14.52 11.26 -6.89
CA ALA A 150 13.56 11.86 -7.81
C ALA A 150 12.11 11.74 -7.33
N PHE A 151 11.75 10.60 -6.71
CA PHE A 151 10.42 10.42 -6.17
C PHE A 151 10.20 11.33 -4.95
N MET A 152 11.18 11.40 -4.04
CA MET A 152 11.12 12.33 -2.90
C MET A 152 10.98 13.78 -3.33
N ASP A 153 11.72 14.24 -4.34
CA ASP A 153 11.62 15.62 -4.84
C ASP A 153 10.24 15.91 -5.42
N MET A 154 9.69 14.97 -6.18
CA MET A 154 8.34 15.09 -6.74
C MET A 154 7.30 15.24 -5.64
N ILE A 155 7.23 14.30 -4.69
CA ILE A 155 6.19 14.33 -3.64
C ILE A 155 6.45 15.35 -2.52
N SER A 156 7.63 16.01 -2.53
CA SER A 156 7.97 17.15 -1.67
C SER A 156 7.57 18.50 -2.28
N THR A 157 7.19 18.52 -3.55
CA THR A 157 6.87 19.74 -4.30
C THR A 157 5.36 19.85 -4.51
N PRO A 158 4.75 21.04 -4.33
CA PRO A 158 3.35 21.23 -4.64
C PRO A 158 3.05 20.95 -6.12
N GLY A 159 2.03 20.14 -6.38
CA GLY A 159 1.67 19.70 -7.71
C GLY A 159 0.63 18.59 -7.69
N THR A 160 0.11 18.25 -8.86
CA THR A 160 -0.72 17.07 -9.07
C THR A 160 -0.01 16.20 -10.09
N TYR A 161 0.36 15.00 -9.68
CA TYR A 161 1.17 14.07 -10.45
C TYR A 161 0.33 12.85 -10.79
N ASP A 162 0.31 12.44 -12.05
CA ASP A 162 -0.25 11.15 -12.44
C ASP A 162 0.83 10.05 -12.44
N LEU A 163 0.41 8.78 -12.57
CA LEU A 163 1.36 7.66 -12.55
C LEU A 163 2.34 7.71 -13.73
N GLU A 164 1.93 8.21 -14.89
CA GLU A 164 2.80 8.29 -16.06
C GLU A 164 3.91 9.33 -15.84
N GLU A 165 3.58 10.47 -15.23
CA GLU A 165 4.55 11.49 -14.82
C GLU A 165 5.52 10.96 -13.76
N ILE A 166 5.01 10.20 -12.78
CA ILE A 166 5.83 9.56 -11.75
C ILE A 166 6.81 8.57 -12.37
N GLU A 167 6.35 7.67 -13.25
CA GLU A 167 7.22 6.70 -13.92
C GLU A 167 8.29 7.38 -14.76
N LYS A 168 7.91 8.38 -15.57
CA LYS A 168 8.85 9.14 -16.42
C LYS A 168 9.91 9.87 -15.61
N THR A 169 9.53 10.50 -14.51
CA THR A 169 10.44 11.34 -13.71
C THR A 169 11.34 10.50 -12.81
N THR A 170 10.82 9.42 -12.24
CA THR A 170 11.54 8.63 -11.24
C THR A 170 12.27 7.43 -11.85
N GLY A 171 11.93 7.02 -13.07
CA GLY A 171 12.41 5.79 -13.69
C GLY A 171 11.94 4.53 -12.96
N LYS A 172 11.02 4.64 -12.00
CA LYS A 172 10.47 3.50 -11.26
C LYS A 172 9.34 2.88 -12.05
N SER A 173 9.31 1.54 -12.06
CA SER A 173 8.22 0.77 -12.65
C SER A 173 7.00 0.79 -11.75
N ASN A 174 5.79 0.83 -12.33
CA ASN A 174 4.55 0.51 -11.62
C ASN A 174 4.44 -0.96 -11.19
N ILE A 175 5.44 -1.80 -11.43
CA ILE A 175 5.46 -3.20 -11.00
C ILE A 175 6.32 -3.32 -9.75
N VAL A 176 5.70 -3.72 -8.65
CA VAL A 176 6.38 -4.03 -7.40
C VAL A 176 6.43 -5.54 -7.22
N LYS A 177 7.65 -6.09 -7.14
CA LYS A 177 7.87 -7.52 -6.87
C LYS A 177 7.93 -7.75 -5.38
N LEU A 178 7.11 -8.67 -4.91
CA LEU A 178 7.05 -9.06 -3.52
C LEU A 178 7.97 -10.26 -3.27
N PRO A 179 8.83 -10.19 -2.27
CA PRO A 179 9.71 -11.30 -1.91
C PRO A 179 8.93 -12.47 -1.29
N ALA A 180 9.58 -13.65 -1.28
CA ALA A 180 9.07 -14.82 -0.58
C ALA A 180 9.15 -14.63 0.94
N ALA A 181 8.08 -15.00 1.63
CA ALA A 181 8.11 -15.13 3.08
C ALA A 181 8.80 -16.43 3.49
N GLN A 182 9.59 -16.41 4.56
CA GLN A 182 10.40 -17.55 4.99
C GLN A 182 10.08 -17.97 6.44
N GLY A 183 10.12 -19.27 6.69
CA GLY A 183 10.02 -19.85 8.03
C GLY A 183 8.68 -19.53 8.72
N ALA A 184 8.72 -19.29 10.03
CA ALA A 184 7.54 -19.01 10.85
C ALA A 184 6.79 -17.74 10.41
N LEU A 185 7.48 -16.79 9.75
CA LEU A 185 6.85 -15.55 9.26
C LEU A 185 5.78 -15.84 8.21
N ALA A 186 5.98 -16.82 7.33
CA ALA A 186 4.99 -17.19 6.33
C ALA A 186 3.64 -17.61 6.97
N TYR A 187 3.68 -18.26 8.12
CA TYR A 187 2.48 -18.61 8.87
C TYR A 187 1.86 -17.41 9.60
N ILE A 188 2.68 -16.51 10.14
CA ILE A 188 2.21 -15.34 10.89
C ILE A 188 1.56 -14.33 9.95
N ILE A 189 2.12 -14.10 8.77
CA ILE A 189 1.59 -13.12 7.81
C ILE A 189 0.39 -13.63 7.04
N LYS A 190 0.20 -14.95 6.92
CA LYS A 190 -0.93 -15.49 6.18
C LYS A 190 -2.26 -15.17 6.87
N GLY A 191 -3.24 -14.72 6.10
CA GLY A 191 -4.59 -14.40 6.58
C GLY A 191 -5.03 -12.99 6.17
N ASP A 192 -6.11 -12.53 6.81
CA ASP A 192 -6.71 -11.24 6.52
C ASP A 192 -6.11 -10.10 7.34
N TRP A 193 -5.83 -8.99 6.66
CA TRP A 193 -5.19 -7.81 7.23
C TRP A 193 -5.91 -6.53 6.87
N LYS A 194 -6.02 -5.65 7.87
CA LYS A 194 -6.26 -4.22 7.70
C LYS A 194 -4.92 -3.52 7.64
N THR A 195 -4.74 -2.66 6.64
CA THR A 195 -3.50 -1.89 6.50
C THR A 195 -3.84 -0.42 6.30
N GLN A 196 -3.08 0.44 6.98
CA GLN A 196 -3.18 1.88 6.84
C GLN A 196 -1.77 2.46 6.96
N ILE A 197 -1.51 3.48 6.17
CA ILE A 197 -0.21 4.13 6.07
C ILE A 197 -0.41 5.62 6.32
N ALA A 198 0.26 6.15 7.34
CA ALA A 198 0.40 7.58 7.55
C ALA A 198 1.78 8.03 7.10
N LEU A 199 1.85 9.15 6.38
CA LEU A 199 3.11 9.83 6.09
C LEU A 199 3.26 11.01 7.05
N VAL A 200 4.43 11.13 7.67
CA VAL A 200 4.74 12.19 8.63
C VAL A 200 5.99 12.92 8.17
N CYS A 201 5.95 14.25 8.20
CA CYS A 201 7.09 15.14 7.94
C CYS A 201 7.16 16.18 9.06
N ASP A 202 8.31 16.36 9.69
CA ASP A 202 8.48 17.31 10.81
C ASP A 202 7.41 17.17 11.91
N SER A 203 7.04 15.93 12.25
CA SER A 203 5.97 15.57 13.20
C SER A 203 4.54 15.95 12.78
N GLN A 204 4.36 16.52 11.59
CA GLN A 204 3.05 16.77 10.99
C GLN A 204 2.65 15.58 10.12
N GLN A 205 1.45 15.03 10.33
CA GLN A 205 0.88 14.06 9.41
C GLN A 205 0.53 14.77 8.09
N VAL A 206 1.12 14.31 6.99
CA VAL A 206 0.96 14.90 5.66
C VAL A 206 0.09 14.06 4.74
N ALA A 207 0.01 12.75 4.98
CA ALA A 207 -0.90 11.83 4.30
C ALA A 207 -1.42 10.76 5.27
N ASP A 208 -2.58 10.19 4.95
CA ASP A 208 -3.15 9.03 5.65
C ASP A 208 -3.98 8.22 4.67
N ILE A 209 -3.59 6.98 4.43
CA ILE A 209 -4.06 6.16 3.32
C ILE A 209 -4.49 4.79 3.85
N LYS A 210 -5.74 4.40 3.60
CA LYS A 210 -6.25 3.05 3.92
C LYS A 210 -6.05 2.11 2.74
N ILE A 211 -5.55 0.89 2.99
CA ILE A 211 -5.45 -0.18 1.98
C ILE A 211 -5.96 -1.51 2.58
N PRO A 212 -6.91 -2.24 1.98
CA PRO A 212 -7.79 -1.82 0.90
C PRO A 212 -8.83 -0.79 1.40
N SER A 213 -9.36 0.06 0.52
CA SER A 213 -10.53 0.90 0.82
C SER A 213 -11.88 0.38 0.27
N ASN A 214 -11.93 -0.49 -0.75
CA ASN A 214 -13.14 -1.22 -1.21
C ASN A 214 -13.59 -2.32 -0.27
N THR A 215 -12.66 -2.92 0.46
CA THR A 215 -12.94 -3.98 1.41
C THR A 215 -12.33 -3.63 2.76
N ASP A 216 -12.77 -4.34 3.80
CA ASP A 216 -12.18 -4.19 5.12
C ASP A 216 -10.88 -4.96 5.28
N TRP A 217 -10.60 -5.93 4.41
CA TRP A 217 -9.52 -6.89 4.59
C TRP A 217 -8.84 -7.21 3.26
N LEU A 218 -7.51 -7.28 3.30
CA LEU A 218 -6.66 -7.81 2.26
C LEU A 218 -6.10 -9.15 2.73
N TYR A 219 -6.31 -10.20 1.93
CA TYR A 219 -5.77 -11.51 2.24
C TYR A 219 -4.31 -11.58 1.78
N ILE A 220 -3.42 -12.05 2.66
CA ILE A 220 -2.02 -12.34 2.34
C ILE A 220 -1.84 -13.87 2.36
N ASN A 221 -1.21 -14.41 1.32
CA ASN A 221 -0.98 -15.84 1.12
C ASN A 221 0.48 -16.17 0.84
#